data_AF-A0A8T4EI29-F1
#
_entry.id   AF-A0A8T4EI29-F1
#
_cell.length_a   1.000
_cell.length_b   1.000
_cell.length_c   1.000
_cell.angle_alpha   90.00
_cell.angle_beta   90.00
_cell.angle_gamma   90.00
#
_symmetry.space_group_name_H-M   'P 1'
#
loop_
_entity.id
_entity.type
_entity.pdbx_description
1 polymer ?
#
loop_
_entity_poly.entity_id
_entity_poly.type
_entity_poly.pdbx_seq_one_letter_code
_entity_poly.pdbx_strand_id
1 'polypeptide(L)'
;MKKVLGFYRTFFQTLNPGNYEGFAESKVKNSFKYYLSLVLNALVIFAILVLPAICGLHDTLQSKLDNVNTFEVTTDFSTKAPVMFPEKNPVLIINYANETPKETANIILHNNVFYIGAIFKNIEYNIAGFGDVKANKAPLSAFITAIIILMLPTVVILFWLYLLFKYFAFVLLSTILMALASPMFGYRT
;
A
#
# COMPACT_ATOMS: atom_id res chain seq x y z
N MET A 1 -6.58 4.73 26.99
CA MET A 1 -6.16 3.51 27.73
C MET A 1 -7.28 2.56 28.12
N LYS A 2 -8.35 2.99 28.85
CA LYS A 2 -9.41 2.06 29.33
C LYS A 2 -10.03 1.14 28.26
N LYS A 3 -10.24 1.65 27.03
CA LYS A 3 -10.78 0.85 25.91
C LYS A 3 -9.86 -0.28 25.46
N VAL A 4 -8.54 -0.03 25.44
CA VAL A 4 -7.52 -1.01 25.02
C VAL A 4 -7.39 -2.12 26.05
N LEU A 5 -7.31 -1.76 27.33
CA LEU A 5 -7.32 -2.72 28.45
C LEU A 5 -8.60 -3.58 28.46
N GLY A 6 -9.75 -2.97 28.17
CA GLY A 6 -11.02 -3.69 28.04
C GLY A 6 -10.98 -4.73 26.91
N PHE A 7 -10.44 -4.37 25.74
CA PHE A 7 -10.29 -5.30 24.61
C PHE A 7 -9.43 -6.51 24.98
N TYR A 8 -8.24 -6.30 25.56
CA TYR A 8 -7.36 -7.41 25.94
C TYR A 8 -7.96 -8.28 27.03
N ARG A 9 -8.68 -7.70 28.00
CA ARG A 9 -9.43 -8.47 28.99
C ARG A 9 -10.47 -9.38 28.32
N THR A 10 -11.25 -8.85 27.38
CA THR A 10 -12.23 -9.64 26.62
C THR A 10 -11.54 -10.72 25.79
N PHE A 11 -10.40 -10.42 25.16
CA PHE A 11 -9.61 -11.41 24.42
C PHE A 11 -9.13 -12.58 25.30
N PHE A 12 -8.62 -12.32 26.51
CA PHE A 12 -8.24 -13.41 27.40
C PHE A 12 -9.47 -14.17 27.93
N GLN A 13 -10.62 -13.50 28.08
CA GLN A 13 -11.87 -14.16 28.45
C GLN A 13 -12.38 -15.11 27.35
N THR A 14 -12.18 -14.79 26.05
CA THR A 14 -12.57 -15.68 24.93
C THR A 14 -11.66 -16.91 24.81
N LEU A 15 -10.53 -16.96 25.52
CA LEU A 15 -9.69 -18.16 25.61
C LEU A 15 -10.14 -19.10 26.74
N ASN A 16 -11.04 -18.66 27.62
CA ASN A 16 -11.59 -19.48 28.70
C ASN A 16 -12.98 -20.02 28.31
N PRO A 17 -13.15 -21.35 28.15
CA PRO A 17 -14.43 -21.97 27.81
C PRO A 17 -15.57 -21.62 28.77
N GLY A 18 -15.27 -21.38 30.05
CA GLY A 18 -16.28 -21.03 31.06
C GLY A 18 -17.00 -19.71 30.80
N ASN A 19 -16.50 -18.85 29.89
CA ASN A 19 -17.15 -17.61 29.53
C ASN A 19 -17.95 -17.69 28.21
N TYR A 20 -17.99 -18.84 27.53
CA TYR A 20 -18.54 -18.93 26.17
C TYR A 20 -20.04 -18.66 26.11
N GLU A 21 -20.80 -19.06 27.13
CA GLU A 21 -22.24 -18.75 27.24
C GLU A 21 -22.50 -17.23 27.21
N GLY A 22 -21.74 -16.45 27.97
CA GLY A 22 -21.87 -15.00 27.99
C GLY A 22 -21.51 -14.33 26.65
N PHE A 23 -20.65 -14.96 25.85
CA PHE A 23 -20.36 -14.50 24.49
C PHE A 23 -21.43 -14.90 23.48
N ALA A 24 -22.06 -16.07 23.65
CA ALA A 24 -23.15 -16.54 22.80
C ALA A 24 -24.40 -15.63 22.91
N GLU A 25 -24.68 -15.11 24.10
CA GLU A 25 -25.81 -14.20 24.34
C GLU A 25 -25.57 -12.75 23.87
N SER A 26 -24.35 -12.44 23.42
CA SER A 26 -24.00 -11.07 23.04
C SER A 26 -24.68 -10.61 21.75
N LYS A 27 -25.14 -9.36 21.72
CA LYS A 27 -25.76 -8.76 20.52
C LYS A 27 -24.77 -8.81 19.34
N VAL A 28 -25.22 -9.24 18.17
CA VAL A 28 -24.43 -9.33 16.92
C VAL A 28 -23.60 -8.08 16.63
N LYS A 29 -24.15 -6.88 16.90
CA LYS A 29 -23.43 -5.60 16.74
C LYS A 29 -22.16 -5.51 17.59
N ASN A 30 -22.19 -6.04 18.82
CA ASN A 30 -21.04 -6.05 19.71
C ASN A 30 -19.99 -7.06 19.22
N SER A 31 -20.42 -8.24 18.77
CA SER A 31 -19.56 -9.28 18.21
C SER A 31 -18.87 -8.79 16.94
N PHE A 32 -19.60 -8.12 16.05
CA PHE A 32 -19.03 -7.53 14.83
C PHE A 32 -18.03 -6.40 15.15
N LYS A 33 -18.34 -5.53 16.11
CA LYS A 33 -17.41 -4.49 16.57
C LYS A 33 -16.15 -5.10 17.20
N TYR A 34 -16.31 -6.16 17.99
CA TYR A 34 -15.19 -6.88 18.59
C TYR A 34 -14.32 -7.53 17.51
N TYR A 35 -14.92 -8.19 16.53
CA TYR A 35 -14.24 -8.75 15.36
C TYR A 35 -13.44 -7.70 14.59
N LEU A 36 -14.04 -6.55 14.28
CA LEU A 36 -13.34 -5.45 13.60
C LEU A 36 -12.15 -4.95 14.42
N SER A 37 -12.32 -4.84 15.74
CA SER A 37 -11.26 -4.43 16.66
C SER A 37 -10.14 -5.47 16.72
N LEU A 38 -10.47 -6.77 16.68
CA LEU A 38 -9.50 -7.87 16.66
C LEU A 38 -8.64 -7.83 15.40
N VAL A 39 -9.25 -7.73 14.22
CA VAL A 39 -8.54 -7.64 12.94
C VAL A 39 -7.66 -6.39 12.88
N LEU A 40 -8.15 -5.25 13.39
CA LEU A 40 -7.36 -4.02 13.46
C LEU A 40 -6.15 -4.16 14.41
N ASN A 41 -6.30 -4.78 15.58
CA ASN A 41 -5.17 -5.02 16.49
C ASN A 41 -4.14 -5.97 15.87
N ALA A 42 -4.59 -7.02 15.18
CA ALA A 42 -3.69 -7.91 14.44
C ALA A 42 -2.90 -7.16 13.36
N LEU A 43 -3.53 -6.23 12.65
CA LEU A 43 -2.85 -5.36 11.67
C LEU A 43 -1.79 -4.47 12.34
N VAL A 44 -2.09 -3.89 13.50
CA VAL A 44 -1.12 -3.04 14.23
C VAL A 44 0.08 -3.86 14.69
N ILE A 45 -0.14 -5.05 15.24
CA ILE A 45 0.95 -5.97 15.64
C ILE A 45 1.78 -6.34 14.40
N PHE A 46 1.13 -6.70 13.29
CA PHE A 46 1.81 -7.01 12.04
C PHE A 46 2.63 -5.83 11.51
N ALA A 47 2.09 -4.60 11.55
CA ALA A 47 2.81 -3.40 11.14
C ALA A 47 4.08 -3.20 11.97
N ILE A 48 4.02 -3.40 13.30
CA ILE A 48 5.19 -3.33 14.17
C ILE A 48 6.23 -4.40 13.80
N LEU A 49 5.79 -5.62 13.49
CA LEU A 49 6.68 -6.72 13.09
C LEU A 49 7.35 -6.49 11.73
N VAL A 50 6.70 -5.73 10.84
CA VAL A 50 7.21 -5.44 9.48
C VAL A 50 8.13 -4.21 9.46
N LEU A 51 8.10 -3.34 10.47
CA LEU A 51 8.97 -2.15 10.54
C LEU A 51 10.46 -2.44 10.29
N PRO A 52 11.09 -3.47 10.91
CA PRO A 52 12.49 -3.78 10.64
C PRO A 52 12.77 -4.12 9.16
N ALA A 53 11.84 -4.82 8.51
CA ALA A 53 11.96 -5.16 7.10
C ALA A 53 11.85 -3.92 6.20
N ILE A 54 11.02 -2.94 6.58
CA ILE A 54 10.91 -1.66 5.87
C ILE A 54 12.21 -0.85 6.03
N CYS A 55 12.81 -0.82 7.23
CA CYS A 55 14.08 -0.12 7.46
C CYS A 55 15.23 -0.71 6.61
N GLY A 56 15.28 -2.04 6.45
CA GLY A 56 16.29 -2.71 5.60
C GLY A 56 15.96 -2.73 4.10
N LEU A 57 14.84 -2.13 3.68
CA LEU A 57 14.40 -2.17 2.28
C LEU A 57 15.37 -1.44 1.35
N HIS A 58 15.91 -0.30 1.79
CA HIS A 58 16.84 0.51 0.99
C HIS A 58 18.12 -0.26 0.66
N ASP A 59 18.74 -0.88 1.66
CA ASP A 59 19.97 -1.67 1.50
C ASP A 59 19.71 -2.91 0.63
N THR A 60 18.57 -3.55 0.84
CA THR A 60 18.15 -4.71 0.03
C THR A 60 17.96 -4.31 -1.43
N LEU A 61 17.28 -3.18 -1.70
CA LEU A 61 17.10 -2.66 -3.05
C LEU A 61 18.43 -2.33 -3.70
N GLN A 62 19.34 -1.66 -2.99
CA GLN A 62 20.66 -1.32 -3.51
C GLN A 62 21.45 -2.58 -3.89
N SER A 63 21.48 -3.60 -3.02
CA SER A 63 22.12 -4.88 -3.31
C SER A 63 21.47 -5.63 -4.48
N LYS A 64 20.15 -5.52 -4.65
CA LYS A 64 19.46 -6.14 -5.80
C LYS A 64 19.73 -5.40 -7.11
N LEU A 65 19.84 -4.06 -7.07
CA LEU A 65 20.20 -3.24 -8.23
C LEU A 65 21.62 -3.53 -8.73
N ASP A 66 22.52 -4.06 -7.91
CA ASP A 66 23.85 -4.51 -8.36
C ASP A 66 23.78 -5.60 -9.45
N ASN A 67 22.70 -6.39 -9.44
CA ASN A 67 22.47 -7.48 -10.40
C ASN A 67 21.71 -7.01 -11.65
N VAL A 68 21.24 -5.75 -11.68
CA VAL A 68 20.50 -5.18 -12.80
C VAL A 68 21.46 -4.38 -13.65
N ASN A 69 21.79 -4.89 -14.84
CA ASN A 69 22.71 -4.22 -15.77
C ASN A 69 22.01 -3.13 -16.58
N THR A 70 20.79 -3.40 -17.04
CA THR A 70 20.01 -2.49 -17.89
C THR A 70 18.54 -2.52 -17.46
N PHE A 71 17.94 -1.34 -17.34
CA PHE A 71 16.51 -1.17 -17.12
C PHE A 71 15.95 -0.44 -18.34
N GLU A 72 15.23 -1.16 -19.19
CA GLU A 72 14.64 -0.62 -20.41
C GLU A 72 13.12 -0.71 -20.30
N VAL A 73 12.46 0.45 -20.38
CA VAL A 73 10.99 0.53 -20.41
C VAL A 73 10.59 0.91 -21.84
N THR A 74 10.39 -0.09 -22.68
CA THR A 74 9.83 0.11 -24.02
C THR A 74 8.32 0.18 -23.92
N THR A 75 7.73 1.32 -24.29
CA THR A 75 6.27 1.48 -24.32
C THR A 75 5.84 1.93 -25.70
N ASP A 76 5.13 1.07 -26.42
CA ASP A 76 4.57 1.40 -27.73
C ASP A 76 3.19 2.05 -27.53
N PHE A 77 3.11 3.36 -27.73
CA PHE A 77 1.84 4.08 -27.67
C PHE A 77 1.26 4.25 -29.07
N SER A 78 0.06 3.69 -29.28
CA SER A 78 -0.75 3.93 -30.47
C SER A 78 -2.05 4.63 -30.06
N THR A 79 -2.21 5.90 -30.41
CA THR A 79 -3.44 6.65 -30.13
C THR A 79 -4.38 6.58 -31.33
N LYS A 80 -5.67 6.28 -31.08
CA LYS A 80 -6.71 6.28 -32.13
C LYS A 80 -7.11 7.68 -32.61
N ALA A 81 -6.78 8.70 -31.83
CA ALA A 81 -7.05 10.10 -32.13
C ALA A 81 -5.77 10.94 -31.97
N PRO A 82 -5.64 12.05 -32.71
CA PRO A 82 -4.51 12.97 -32.55
C PRO A 82 -4.47 13.53 -31.13
N VAL A 83 -3.29 13.54 -30.52
CA VAL A 83 -3.06 14.15 -29.21
C VAL A 83 -3.05 15.66 -29.39
N MET A 84 -4.12 16.33 -28.96
CA MET A 84 -4.25 17.79 -29.03
C MET A 84 -3.56 18.39 -27.80
N PHE A 85 -2.47 19.13 -28.01
CA PHE A 85 -1.86 19.93 -26.95
C PHE A 85 -2.61 21.26 -26.84
N PRO A 86 -3.18 21.59 -25.67
CA PRO A 86 -3.89 22.86 -25.51
C PRO A 86 -2.89 24.04 -25.64
N GLU A 87 -3.20 24.98 -26.53
CA GLU A 87 -2.37 26.19 -26.74
C GLU A 87 -2.32 27.10 -25.50
N LYS A 88 -3.34 27.00 -24.64
CA LYS A 88 -3.43 27.77 -23.38
C LYS A 88 -3.21 26.83 -22.19
N ASN A 89 -2.21 27.15 -21.36
CA ASN A 89 -1.80 26.37 -20.18
C ASN A 89 -1.41 24.91 -20.50
N PRO A 90 -0.43 24.69 -21.39
CA PRO A 90 0.06 23.35 -21.66
C PRO A 90 0.67 22.74 -20.39
N VAL A 91 0.21 21.54 -20.02
CA VAL A 91 0.80 20.77 -18.90
C VAL A 91 2.22 20.32 -19.24
N LEU A 92 2.49 20.10 -20.53
CA LEU A 92 3.77 19.65 -21.07
C LEU A 92 4.20 20.56 -22.22
N ILE A 93 5.41 21.13 -22.13
CA ILE A 93 6.07 21.82 -23.24
C ILE A 93 7.34 21.03 -23.61
N ILE A 94 7.44 20.64 -24.88
CA ILE A 94 8.66 20.05 -25.45
C ILE A 94 9.37 21.16 -26.22
N ASN A 95 10.44 21.70 -25.66
CA ASN A 95 11.20 22.78 -26.31
C ASN A 95 12.52 22.24 -26.89
N TYR A 96 12.59 22.18 -28.22
CA TYR A 96 13.79 21.79 -28.96
C TYR A 96 14.76 22.96 -29.22
N ALA A 97 14.35 24.21 -28.93
CA ALA A 97 15.22 25.38 -29.07
C ALA A 97 16.03 25.61 -27.78
N ASN A 98 17.27 26.09 -27.90
CA ASN A 98 18.20 26.40 -26.78
C ASN A 98 17.76 27.58 -25.89
N GLU A 99 16.51 28.02 -25.98
CA GLU A 99 15.97 29.11 -25.18
C GLU A 99 15.31 28.53 -23.93
N THR A 100 15.76 28.96 -22.75
CA THR A 100 15.14 28.61 -21.46
C THR A 100 13.67 29.03 -21.47
N PRO A 101 12.71 28.09 -21.41
CA PRO A 101 11.30 28.42 -21.48
C PRO A 101 10.84 29.15 -20.22
N LYS A 102 10.12 30.25 -20.39
CA LYS A 102 9.58 31.08 -19.31
C LYS A 102 8.33 30.42 -18.69
N GLU A 103 8.48 30.00 -17.43
CA GLU A 103 7.54 29.94 -16.29
C GLU A 103 6.09 29.42 -16.43
N THR A 104 5.59 29.06 -17.61
CA THR A 104 4.14 28.82 -17.80
C THR A 104 3.71 27.36 -17.87
N ALA A 105 4.64 26.41 -17.89
CA ALA A 105 4.33 24.98 -17.92
C ALA A 105 4.77 24.26 -16.64
N ASN A 106 3.93 23.33 -16.18
CA ASN A 106 4.21 22.52 -14.99
C ASN A 106 5.33 21.49 -15.25
N ILE A 107 5.51 21.08 -16.50
CA ILE A 107 6.55 20.12 -16.92
C ILE A 107 7.21 20.63 -18.21
N ILE A 108 8.53 20.80 -18.17
CA ILE A 108 9.33 21.19 -19.33
C ILE A 108 10.36 20.09 -19.60
N LEU A 109 10.37 19.61 -20.85
CA LEU A 109 11.40 18.71 -21.35
C LEU A 109 12.35 19.51 -22.27
N HIS A 110 13.62 19.60 -21.89
CA HIS A 110 14.65 20.28 -22.69
C HIS A 110 15.97 19.52 -22.62
N ASN A 111 16.51 19.09 -23.77
CA ASN A 111 17.85 18.47 -23.88
C ASN A 111 18.14 17.39 -22.81
N ASN A 112 17.24 16.42 -22.64
CA ASN A 112 17.33 15.35 -21.62
C ASN A 112 17.27 15.84 -20.17
N VAL A 113 16.74 17.03 -19.89
CA VAL A 113 16.46 17.51 -18.54
C VAL A 113 14.95 17.67 -18.38
N PHE A 114 14.40 17.07 -17.32
CA PHE A 114 13.05 17.33 -16.84
C PHE A 114 13.09 18.45 -15.81
N TYR A 115 12.30 19.50 -16.06
CA TYR A 115 11.97 20.48 -15.04
C TYR A 115 10.55 20.21 -14.56
N ILE A 116 10.41 19.91 -13.27
CA ILE A 116 9.11 19.79 -12.62
C ILE A 116 8.89 21.03 -11.76
N GLY A 117 7.86 21.80 -12.10
CA GLY A 117 7.37 22.88 -11.25
C GLY A 117 6.75 22.30 -9.98
N ALA A 118 7.54 22.16 -8.92
CA ALA A 118 6.99 21.85 -7.61
C ALA A 118 6.53 23.14 -6.92
N ILE A 119 5.55 23.02 -6.02
CA ILE A 119 4.91 24.14 -5.29
C ILE A 119 5.94 25.08 -4.63
N PHE A 120 7.16 24.60 -4.32
CA PHE A 120 8.18 25.37 -3.60
C PHE A 120 9.50 25.58 -4.34
N LYS A 121 9.84 24.77 -5.36
CA LYS A 121 11.11 24.90 -6.10
C LYS A 121 11.04 24.09 -7.40
N ASN A 122 11.58 24.62 -8.48
CA ASN A 122 11.82 23.84 -9.69
C ASN A 122 12.90 22.80 -9.39
N ILE A 123 12.57 21.52 -9.61
CA ILE A 123 13.54 20.42 -9.47
C ILE A 123 13.97 20.01 -10.87
N GLU A 124 15.27 20.04 -11.10
CA GLU A 124 15.90 19.62 -12.35
C GLU A 124 16.33 18.15 -12.23
N TYR A 125 15.88 17.31 -13.15
CA TYR A 125 16.30 15.92 -13.25
C TYR A 125 16.99 15.70 -14.60
N ASN A 126 18.29 15.42 -14.57
CA ASN A 126 19.03 15.03 -15.77
C ASN A 126 18.73 13.57 -16.12
N ILE A 127 18.00 13.35 -17.21
CA ILE A 127 17.55 12.06 -17.72
C ILE A 127 18.71 11.31 -18.41
N ALA A 128 19.74 12.04 -18.87
CA ALA A 128 20.84 11.49 -19.67
C ALA A 128 21.69 10.43 -18.93
N GLY A 129 21.47 10.21 -17.64
CA GLY A 129 22.11 9.15 -16.85
C GLY A 129 21.20 8.00 -16.41
N PHE A 130 19.88 8.10 -16.57
CA PHE A 130 18.96 7.10 -15.99
C PHE A 130 19.09 5.70 -16.62
N GLY A 131 19.60 5.60 -17.85
CA GLY A 131 19.89 4.32 -18.50
C GLY A 131 21.04 3.54 -17.83
N ASP A 132 21.99 4.24 -17.19
CA ASP A 132 23.06 3.61 -16.42
C ASP A 132 22.61 3.45 -14.96
N VAL A 133 21.90 2.34 -14.73
CA VAL A 133 21.45 1.91 -13.40
C VAL A 133 22.61 1.82 -12.43
N LYS A 134 23.83 1.49 -12.89
CA LYS A 134 24.99 1.33 -12.03
C LYS A 134 25.57 2.65 -11.55
N ALA A 135 25.63 3.65 -12.43
CA ALA A 135 26.08 4.99 -12.07
C ALA A 135 25.11 5.70 -11.10
N ASN A 136 23.81 5.37 -11.17
CA ASN A 136 22.74 6.06 -10.46
C ASN A 136 22.01 5.22 -9.39
N LYS A 137 22.66 4.19 -8.82
CA LYS A 137 22.05 3.27 -7.85
C LYS A 137 21.43 3.95 -6.63
N ALA A 138 22.16 4.88 -6.01
CA ALA A 138 21.72 5.56 -4.80
C ALA A 138 20.45 6.39 -5.02
N PRO A 139 20.39 7.32 -6.00
CA PRO A 139 19.17 8.09 -6.26
C PRO A 139 18.02 7.19 -6.76
N LEU A 140 18.30 6.16 -7.56
CA LEU A 140 17.27 5.22 -8.02
C LEU A 140 16.68 4.40 -6.86
N SER A 141 17.53 3.87 -5.97
CA SER A 141 17.08 3.13 -4.77
C SER A 141 16.24 4.03 -3.86
N ALA A 142 16.67 5.28 -3.63
CA ALA A 142 15.93 6.24 -2.83
C ALA A 142 14.56 6.56 -3.45
N PHE A 143 14.51 6.75 -4.77
CA PHE A 143 13.26 6.98 -5.51
C PHE A 143 12.29 5.79 -5.42
N ILE A 144 12.77 4.58 -5.68
CA ILE A 144 11.96 3.35 -5.57
C ILE A 144 11.48 3.17 -4.12
N THR A 145 12.35 3.38 -3.14
CA THR A 145 11.99 3.32 -1.71
C THR A 145 10.88 4.31 -1.39
N ALA A 146 10.97 5.55 -1.87
CA ALA A 146 9.96 6.58 -1.67
C ALA A 146 8.60 6.18 -2.28
N ILE A 147 8.60 5.61 -3.49
CA ILE A 147 7.38 5.07 -4.13
C ILE A 147 6.77 3.96 -3.26
N ILE A 148 7.58 3.00 -2.80
CA ILE A 148 7.08 1.88 -1.97
C ILE A 148 6.48 2.41 -0.66
N ILE A 149 7.14 3.37 0.00
CA ILE A 149 6.63 4.00 1.23
C ILE A 149 5.32 4.73 0.96
N LEU A 150 5.21 5.44 -0.16
CA LEU A 150 3.99 6.16 -0.55
C LEU A 150 2.82 5.20 -0.84
N MET A 151 3.10 4.02 -1.39
CA MET A 151 2.12 2.97 -1.65
C MET A 151 1.71 2.19 -0.39
N LEU A 152 2.54 2.24 0.67
CA LEU A 152 2.37 1.43 1.87
C LEU A 152 1.00 1.62 2.56
N PRO A 153 0.45 2.84 2.74
CA PRO A 153 -0.88 3.01 3.33
C PRO A 153 -1.97 2.30 2.54
N THR A 154 -1.91 2.37 1.20
CA THR A 154 -2.87 1.69 0.32
C THR A 154 -2.75 0.17 0.45
N VAL A 155 -1.51 -0.35 0.44
CA VAL A 155 -1.25 -1.78 0.64
C VAL A 155 -1.76 -2.26 2.00
N VAL A 156 -1.53 -1.49 3.07
CA VAL A 156 -2.00 -1.80 4.42
C VAL A 156 -3.53 -1.85 4.49
N ILE A 157 -4.23 -0.89 3.85
CA ILE A 157 -5.70 -0.88 3.80
C ILE A 157 -6.24 -2.10 3.03
N LEU A 158 -5.67 -2.39 1.86
CA LEU A 158 -6.07 -3.54 1.05
C LEU A 158 -5.80 -4.85 1.79
N PHE A 159 -4.66 -4.96 2.46
CA PHE A 159 -4.31 -6.12 3.27
C PHE A 159 -5.27 -6.29 4.46
N TRP A 160 -5.63 -5.19 5.14
CA TRP A 160 -6.62 -5.22 6.22
C TRP A 160 -7.99 -5.69 5.73
N LEU A 161 -8.48 -5.17 4.59
CA LEU A 161 -9.72 -5.63 3.97
C LEU A 161 -9.64 -7.12 3.60
N TYR A 162 -8.53 -7.56 3.03
CA TYR A 162 -8.30 -8.97 2.73
C TYR A 162 -8.41 -9.86 3.97
N LEU A 163 -7.75 -9.50 5.08
CA LEU A 163 -7.85 -10.23 6.34
C LEU A 163 -9.28 -10.24 6.88
N LEU A 164 -9.96 -9.09 6.80
CA LEU A 164 -11.35 -8.94 7.23
C LEU A 164 -12.29 -9.87 6.46
N PHE A 165 -12.18 -9.98 5.14
CA PHE A 165 -13.03 -10.88 4.37
C PHE A 165 -12.63 -12.34 4.57
N LYS A 166 -11.33 -12.65 4.63
CA LYS A 166 -10.81 -14.00 4.83
C LYS A 166 -11.29 -14.61 6.16
N TYR A 167 -11.12 -13.91 7.27
CA TYR A 167 -11.52 -14.43 8.57
C TYR A 167 -13.04 -14.43 8.75
N PHE A 168 -13.76 -13.50 8.11
CA PHE A 168 -15.22 -13.52 8.12
C PHE A 168 -15.76 -14.76 7.41
N ALA A 169 -15.21 -15.11 6.24
CA ALA A 169 -15.55 -16.35 5.53
C ALA A 169 -15.26 -17.59 6.37
N PHE A 170 -14.13 -17.62 7.09
CA PHE A 170 -13.79 -18.72 7.99
C PHE A 170 -14.78 -18.88 9.15
N VAL A 171 -15.20 -17.77 9.76
CA VAL A 171 -16.22 -17.77 10.82
C VAL A 171 -17.56 -18.29 10.28
N LEU A 172 -18.00 -17.80 9.12
CA LEU A 172 -19.24 -18.29 8.49
C LEU A 172 -19.19 -19.80 8.21
N LEU A 173 -18.09 -20.27 7.62
CA LEU A 173 -17.90 -21.70 7.35
C LEU A 173 -17.93 -22.52 8.65
N SER A 174 -17.24 -22.06 9.69
CA SER A 174 -17.23 -22.72 10.99
C SER A 174 -18.62 -22.79 11.62
N THR A 175 -19.39 -21.70 11.55
CA THR A 175 -20.78 -21.66 12.04
C THR A 175 -21.67 -22.63 11.28
N ILE A 176 -21.56 -22.70 9.94
CA ILE A 176 -22.32 -23.64 9.12
C ILE A 176 -21.97 -25.09 9.49
N LEU A 177 -20.67 -25.41 9.63
CA LEU A 177 -20.23 -26.75 10.02
C LEU A 177 -20.74 -27.13 11.41
N MET A 178 -20.69 -26.22 12.39
CA MET A 178 -21.25 -26.45 13.72
C MET A 178 -22.76 -26.66 13.69
N ALA A 179 -23.49 -25.88 12.88
CA ALA A 179 -24.94 -26.04 12.72
C ALA A 179 -25.31 -27.37 12.06
N LEU A 180 -24.51 -27.86 11.11
CA LEU A 180 -24.70 -29.17 10.50
C LEU A 180 -24.34 -30.33 11.44
N ALA A 181 -23.39 -30.13 12.34
CA ALA A 181 -22.95 -31.13 13.30
C ALA A 181 -23.83 -31.20 14.56
N SER A 182 -24.54 -30.11 14.92
CA SER A 182 -25.35 -30.05 16.14
C SER A 182 -26.36 -31.20 16.30
N PRO A 183 -27.03 -31.73 15.25
CA PRO A 183 -27.96 -32.84 15.41
C PRO A 183 -27.25 -34.15 15.80
N MET A 184 -25.99 -34.33 15.40
CA MET A 184 -25.20 -35.53 15.73
C MET A 184 -24.86 -35.60 17.22
N PHE A 185 -24.82 -34.46 17.91
CA PHE A 185 -24.52 -34.37 19.34
C PHE A 185 -25.77 -34.30 20.22
N GLY A 186 -26.97 -34.50 19.65
CA GLY A 186 -28.22 -34.46 20.40
C GLY A 186 -28.70 -33.06 20.76
N TYR A 187 -28.03 -32.01 20.29
CA TYR A 187 -28.53 -30.64 20.39
C TYR A 187 -29.61 -30.43 19.33
N ARG A 188 -30.88 -30.49 19.73
CA ARG A 188 -31.98 -29.99 18.91
C ARG A 188 -31.97 -28.47 18.99
N THR A 189 -31.42 -27.85 17.94
CA THR A 189 -31.52 -26.40 17.67
C THR A 189 -32.95 -25.98 17.41
#